data_AF-A6LJ51-F1
#
_entry.id   AF-A6LJ51-F1
#
_cell.length_a   1.000
_cell.length_b   1.000
_cell.length_c   1.000
_cell.angle_alpha   90.00
_cell.angle_beta   90.00
_cell.angle_gamma   90.00
#
_symmetry.space_group_name_H-M   'P 1'
#
loop_
_entity.id
_entity.type
_entity.pdbx_description
1 polymer ?
#
loop_
_entity_poly.entity_id
_entity_poly.type
_entity_poly.pdbx_seq_one_letter_code
_entity_poly.pdbx_strand_id
1 'polypeptide(L)'
;MKKLIILIITIVSLFVFSISKNEIINISKENPELAWEKFLEYVLENPTDTSIESLGKKIKLKIELKNKNELSFFIREDINGLRNYVKETNPSTYVLNLIDIFFPQIYKMLKNTIEHPAYETFLEDIIFLKIITPRIDVKKAAISLTNFFLKYPTMLTFNVITLFKEKPFSKELGFNILNYIVQNINEFSEKQYPILKRIVDFSKKIGGTYTSKYIQDLEKYVQILNNLENSNVENINLLKSEINNLTIKKNRLISLAEKYSPKATTPLLTPQKDKENQVKHSNNILIILLFILLILIFSFRIIRFYIFYSFGLKTLAAKTYKKIVEKDPMNEEKHLKLAQLYEEAGMYYEALEEYNLIKRLKI
;
A
#
# COMPACT_ATOMS: atom_id res chain seq x y z
N MET A 1 -28.92 -49.28 43.27
CA MET A 1 -28.72 -48.73 41.91
C MET A 1 -29.44 -47.38 41.69
N LYS A 2 -30.76 -47.25 41.87
CA LYS A 2 -31.47 -45.95 41.70
C LYS A 2 -30.89 -44.78 42.50
N LYS A 3 -30.53 -44.98 43.78
CA LYS A 3 -29.91 -43.93 44.62
C LYS A 3 -28.52 -43.50 44.13
N LEU A 4 -27.75 -44.42 43.54
CA LEU A 4 -26.43 -44.13 42.98
C LEU A 4 -26.56 -43.33 41.67
N ILE A 5 -27.54 -43.68 40.84
CA ILE A 5 -27.86 -42.96 39.59
C ILE A 5 -28.35 -41.55 39.90
N ILE A 6 -29.22 -41.38 40.91
CA ILE A 6 -29.69 -40.06 41.35
C ILE A 6 -28.52 -39.23 41.90
N LEU A 7 -27.64 -39.83 42.72
CA LEU A 7 -26.45 -39.15 43.24
C LEU A 7 -25.52 -38.70 42.10
N ILE A 8 -25.28 -39.56 41.11
CA ILE A 8 -24.47 -39.23 39.93
C ILE A 8 -25.15 -38.14 39.10
N ILE A 9 -26.47 -38.17 38.90
CA ILE A 9 -27.19 -37.11 38.18
C ILE A 9 -27.16 -35.78 38.94
N THR A 10 -27.27 -35.79 40.28
CA THR A 10 -27.13 -34.56 41.08
C THR A 10 -25.70 -34.02 41.09
N ILE A 11 -24.70 -34.90 41.17
CA ILE A 11 -23.29 -34.51 41.07
C ILE A 11 -22.99 -33.97 39.67
N VAL A 12 -23.46 -34.65 38.62
CA VAL A 12 -23.32 -34.18 37.24
C VAL A 12 -24.03 -32.83 37.06
N SER A 13 -25.23 -32.63 37.61
CA SER A 13 -25.94 -31.33 37.57
C SER A 13 -25.24 -30.21 38.33
N LEU A 14 -24.41 -30.52 39.33
CA LEU A 14 -23.55 -29.54 40.01
C LEU A 14 -22.31 -29.17 39.17
N PHE A 15 -21.97 -29.98 38.16
CA PHE A 15 -20.85 -29.75 37.24
C PHE A 15 -21.29 -29.34 35.82
N VAL A 16 -22.59 -29.35 35.48
CA VAL A 16 -23.06 -28.89 34.18
C VAL A 16 -23.32 -27.38 34.25
N PHE A 17 -22.49 -26.62 33.53
CA PHE A 17 -22.55 -25.17 33.29
C PHE A 17 -21.86 -24.25 34.31
N SER A 18 -20.67 -24.60 34.82
CA SER A 18 -19.77 -23.52 35.25
C SER A 18 -19.42 -22.69 34.02
N ILE A 19 -19.86 -21.43 34.02
CA ILE A 19 -19.67 -20.56 32.86
C ILE A 19 -18.18 -20.29 32.67
N SER A 20 -17.67 -20.50 31.45
CA SER A 20 -16.24 -20.31 31.21
C SER A 20 -15.91 -18.83 30.99
N LYS A 21 -14.65 -18.47 31.27
CA LYS A 21 -14.13 -17.13 30.96
C LYS A 21 -14.34 -16.73 29.50
N ASN A 22 -14.15 -17.68 28.59
CA ASN A 22 -14.29 -17.44 27.15
C ASN A 22 -15.76 -17.19 26.76
N GLU A 23 -16.70 -17.89 27.41
CA GLU A 23 -18.13 -17.64 27.23
C GLU A 23 -18.49 -16.23 27.71
N ILE A 24 -18.03 -15.81 28.88
CA ILE A 24 -18.23 -14.44 29.39
C ILE A 24 -17.67 -13.41 28.40
N ILE A 25 -16.46 -13.62 27.88
CA ILE A 25 -15.84 -12.74 26.89
C ILE A 25 -16.70 -12.66 25.63
N ASN A 26 -17.23 -13.78 25.14
CA ASN A 26 -18.08 -13.81 23.95
C ASN A 26 -19.41 -13.11 24.18
N ILE A 27 -20.11 -13.40 25.29
CA ILE A 27 -21.34 -12.71 25.68
C ILE A 27 -21.09 -11.21 25.79
N SER A 28 -19.95 -10.79 26.35
CA SER A 28 -19.63 -9.35 26.51
C SER A 28 -19.51 -8.58 25.20
N LYS A 29 -19.34 -9.26 24.05
CA LYS A 29 -19.29 -8.61 22.73
C LYS A 29 -20.68 -8.26 22.19
N GLU A 30 -21.72 -8.89 22.72
CA GLU A 30 -23.11 -8.72 22.29
C GLU A 30 -23.95 -8.07 23.38
N ASN A 31 -23.84 -8.56 24.61
CA ASN A 31 -24.58 -8.06 25.78
C ASN A 31 -23.64 -7.91 27.00
N PRO A 32 -22.99 -6.74 27.16
CA PRO A 32 -22.10 -6.47 28.29
C PRO A 32 -22.75 -6.58 29.68
N GLU A 33 -24.05 -6.28 29.79
CA GLU A 33 -24.78 -6.34 31.06
C GLU A 33 -25.00 -7.79 31.50
N LEU A 34 -25.46 -8.65 30.58
CA LEU A 34 -25.56 -10.08 30.84
C LEU A 34 -24.18 -10.69 31.14
N ALA A 35 -23.14 -10.25 30.42
CA ALA A 35 -21.78 -10.69 30.70
C ALA A 35 -21.30 -10.30 32.10
N TRP A 36 -21.75 -9.16 32.63
CA TRP A 36 -21.42 -8.74 33.99
C TRP A 36 -22.08 -9.62 35.04
N GLU A 37 -23.35 -9.97 34.86
CA GLU A 37 -24.05 -10.93 35.74
C GLU A 37 -23.31 -12.28 35.78
N LYS A 38 -22.96 -12.79 34.60
CA LYS A 38 -22.19 -14.04 34.46
C LYS A 38 -20.76 -13.96 34.99
N PHE A 39 -20.14 -12.79 34.89
CA PHE A 39 -18.84 -12.55 35.50
C PHE A 39 -18.90 -12.60 37.03
N LEU A 40 -19.94 -12.05 37.67
CA LEU A 40 -20.08 -12.11 39.13
C LEU A 40 -20.26 -13.56 39.63
N GLU A 41 -21.03 -14.38 38.91
CA GLU A 41 -21.14 -15.82 39.16
C GLU A 41 -19.75 -16.49 39.11
N TYR A 42 -18.99 -16.23 38.03
CA TYR A 42 -17.65 -16.79 37.84
C TYR A 42 -16.65 -16.40 38.95
N VAL A 43 -16.71 -15.17 39.45
CA VAL A 43 -15.83 -14.69 40.53
C VAL A 43 -16.05 -15.47 41.83
N LEU A 44 -17.30 -15.78 42.16
CA LEU A 44 -17.64 -16.56 43.35
C LEU A 44 -17.13 -18.00 43.25
N GLU A 45 -17.19 -18.59 42.05
CA GLU A 45 -16.71 -19.95 41.79
C GLU A 45 -15.19 -20.05 41.70
N ASN A 46 -14.50 -18.99 41.27
CA ASN A 46 -13.07 -19.00 40.94
C ASN A 46 -12.28 -17.86 41.64
N PRO A 47 -12.34 -17.69 42.97
CA PRO A 47 -11.84 -16.49 43.65
C PRO A 47 -10.32 -16.28 43.55
N THR A 48 -9.56 -17.30 43.15
CA THR A 48 -8.10 -17.25 42.99
C THR A 48 -7.64 -16.97 41.54
N ASP A 49 -8.57 -16.82 40.58
CA ASP A 49 -8.22 -16.50 39.19
C ASP A 49 -7.70 -15.06 39.09
N THR A 50 -6.41 -14.94 38.78
CA THR A 50 -5.70 -13.66 38.67
C THR A 50 -6.19 -12.78 37.52
N SER A 51 -6.95 -13.32 36.58
CA SER A 51 -7.51 -12.57 35.45
C SER A 51 -8.83 -11.87 35.74
N ILE A 52 -9.46 -12.15 36.90
CA ILE A 52 -10.76 -11.58 37.31
C ILE A 52 -10.76 -10.05 37.25
N GLU A 53 -9.73 -9.40 37.79
CA GLU A 53 -9.67 -7.94 37.83
C GLU A 53 -9.65 -7.34 36.42
N SER A 54 -8.81 -7.89 35.54
CA SER A 54 -8.67 -7.44 34.16
C SER A 54 -9.95 -7.65 33.34
N LEU A 55 -10.62 -8.79 33.56
CA LEU A 55 -11.87 -9.14 32.89
C LEU A 55 -13.02 -8.24 33.36
N GLY A 56 -13.18 -8.07 34.66
CA GLY A 56 -14.21 -7.20 35.24
C GLY A 56 -14.05 -5.75 34.77
N LYS A 57 -12.82 -5.23 34.75
CA LYS A 57 -12.52 -3.90 34.21
C LYS A 57 -12.92 -3.78 32.75
N LYS A 58 -12.59 -4.78 31.92
CA LYS A 58 -12.92 -4.79 30.49
C LYS A 58 -14.44 -4.81 30.27
N ILE A 59 -15.19 -5.65 31.00
CA ILE A 59 -16.66 -5.73 30.89
C ILE A 59 -17.31 -4.42 31.33
N LYS A 60 -16.86 -3.84 32.45
CA LYS A 60 -17.39 -2.56 32.95
C LYS A 60 -17.19 -1.42 31.94
N LEU A 61 -16.02 -1.34 31.32
CA LEU A 61 -15.77 -0.38 30.24
C LEU A 61 -16.72 -0.60 29.04
N LYS A 62 -17.03 -1.85 28.67
CA LYS A 62 -18.01 -2.11 27.60
C LYS A 62 -19.41 -1.62 27.96
N ILE A 63 -19.85 -1.77 29.22
CA ILE A 63 -21.12 -1.22 29.71
C ILE A 63 -21.14 0.30 29.58
N GLU A 64 -20.07 0.98 30.01
CA GLU A 64 -19.93 2.44 29.89
C GLU A 64 -19.99 2.95 28.44
N LEU A 65 -19.57 2.11 27.48
CA LEU A 65 -19.56 2.44 26.05
C LEU A 65 -20.88 2.10 25.33
N LYS A 66 -21.84 1.41 25.98
CA LYS A 66 -23.07 0.88 25.35
C LYS A 66 -23.86 1.94 24.57
N ASN A 67 -23.92 3.17 25.08
CA ASN A 67 -24.70 4.26 24.50
C ASN A 67 -23.89 5.14 23.50
N LYS A 68 -22.63 4.78 23.21
CA LYS A 68 -21.73 5.52 22.31
C LYS A 68 -21.58 4.76 21.00
N ASN A 69 -22.49 5.00 20.06
CA ASN A 69 -22.57 4.26 18.79
C ASN A 69 -21.25 4.29 18.00
N GLU A 70 -20.58 5.44 17.99
CA GLU A 70 -19.30 5.67 17.32
C GLU A 70 -18.14 4.85 17.90
N LEU A 71 -18.27 4.38 19.15
CA LEU A 71 -17.27 3.58 19.87
C LEU A 71 -17.70 2.10 20.01
N SER A 72 -18.78 1.68 19.34
CA SER A 72 -19.33 0.33 19.45
C SER A 72 -18.37 -0.79 19.01
N PHE A 73 -17.34 -0.45 18.23
CA PHE A 73 -16.27 -1.39 17.85
C PHE A 73 -15.44 -1.88 19.04
N PHE A 74 -15.34 -1.11 20.14
CA PHE A 74 -14.69 -1.58 21.38
C PHE A 74 -15.49 -2.70 22.05
N ILE A 75 -16.82 -2.63 22.01
CA ILE A 75 -17.70 -3.64 22.59
C ILE A 75 -17.52 -4.96 21.84
N ARG A 76 -17.63 -4.90 20.51
CA ARG A 76 -17.46 -6.05 19.62
C ARG A 76 -16.02 -6.55 19.51
N GLU A 77 -15.05 -5.76 19.97
CA GLU A 77 -13.61 -5.98 19.75
C GLU A 77 -13.27 -6.12 18.25
N ASP A 78 -13.92 -5.27 17.44
CA ASP A 78 -13.82 -5.25 15.99
C ASP A 78 -12.67 -4.36 15.52
N ILE A 79 -11.60 -5.00 15.04
CA ILE A 79 -10.40 -4.30 14.56
C ILE A 79 -10.67 -3.52 13.27
N ASN A 80 -11.62 -3.95 12.44
CA ASN A 80 -11.98 -3.26 11.20
C ASN A 80 -12.74 -1.97 11.53
N GLY A 81 -13.66 -2.04 12.50
CA GLY A 81 -14.31 -0.87 13.09
C GLY A 81 -13.31 0.15 13.63
N LEU A 82 -12.30 -0.31 14.39
CA LEU A 82 -11.22 0.56 14.86
C LEU A 82 -10.42 1.15 13.68
N ARG A 83 -10.11 0.35 12.64
CA ARG A 83 -9.38 0.83 11.46
C ARG A 83 -10.11 1.98 10.79
N ASN A 84 -11.43 1.84 10.59
CA ASN A 84 -12.26 2.87 9.99
C ASN A 84 -12.31 4.13 10.88
N TYR A 85 -12.44 3.94 12.20
CA TYR A 85 -12.41 5.04 13.16
C TYR A 85 -11.10 5.85 13.08
N VAL A 86 -9.94 5.17 13.03
CA VAL A 86 -8.61 5.82 12.97
C VAL A 86 -8.32 6.48 11.60
N LYS A 87 -8.97 6.00 10.53
CA LYS A 87 -8.88 6.66 9.20
C LYS A 87 -9.52 8.04 9.25
N GLU A 88 -10.74 8.11 9.75
CA GLU A 88 -11.59 9.32 9.70
C GLU A 88 -11.38 10.29 10.87
N THR A 89 -10.79 9.83 11.98
CA THR A 89 -10.72 10.63 13.21
C THR A 89 -9.31 10.70 13.81
N ASN A 90 -9.12 11.68 14.70
CA ASN A 90 -7.98 11.76 15.60
C ASN A 90 -8.44 11.37 17.01
N PRO A 91 -8.03 10.20 17.54
CA PRO A 91 -8.52 9.72 18.82
C PRO A 91 -8.10 10.60 20.00
N SER A 92 -9.01 10.79 20.97
CA SER A 92 -8.69 11.46 22.23
C SER A 92 -7.86 10.55 23.16
N THR A 93 -7.22 11.13 24.18
CA THR A 93 -6.46 10.37 25.20
C THR A 93 -7.28 9.26 25.84
N TYR A 94 -8.57 9.51 26.09
CA TYR A 94 -9.48 8.47 26.61
C TYR A 94 -9.60 7.29 25.65
N VAL A 95 -9.78 7.56 24.35
CA VAL A 95 -9.89 6.50 23.33
C VAL A 95 -8.58 5.75 23.16
N LEU A 96 -7.42 6.43 23.25
CA LEU A 96 -6.11 5.78 23.22
C LEU A 96 -5.95 4.78 24.37
N ASN A 97 -6.35 5.16 25.59
CA ASN A 97 -6.34 4.25 26.75
C ASN A 97 -7.26 3.03 26.55
N LEU A 98 -8.41 3.21 25.89
CA LEU A 98 -9.28 2.08 25.54
C LEU A 98 -8.62 1.16 24.51
N ILE A 99 -7.90 1.70 23.52
CA ILE A 99 -7.20 0.91 22.51
C ILE A 99 -6.18 -0.02 23.15
N ASP A 100 -5.43 0.46 24.15
CA ASP A 100 -4.46 -0.36 24.87
C ASP A 100 -5.11 -1.54 25.62
N ILE A 101 -6.33 -1.35 26.12
CA ILE A 101 -7.08 -2.37 26.86
C ILE A 101 -7.73 -3.38 25.90
N PHE A 102 -8.38 -2.90 24.84
CA PHE A 102 -9.21 -3.73 23.97
C PHE A 102 -8.46 -4.33 22.78
N PHE A 103 -7.39 -3.67 22.31
CA PHE A 103 -6.66 -4.07 21.12
C PHE A 103 -5.13 -4.18 21.32
N PRO A 104 -4.64 -4.86 22.38
CA PRO A 104 -3.21 -5.00 22.64
C PRO A 104 -2.46 -5.72 21.50
N GLN A 105 -3.16 -6.52 20.69
CA GLN A 105 -2.59 -7.23 19.55
C GLN A 105 -2.04 -6.29 18.46
N ILE A 106 -2.50 -5.04 18.39
CA ILE A 106 -2.09 -4.09 17.33
C ILE A 106 -0.60 -3.78 17.41
N TYR A 107 -0.01 -3.75 18.62
CA TYR A 107 1.43 -3.54 18.80
C TYR A 107 2.25 -4.61 18.07
N LYS A 108 1.87 -5.88 18.25
CA LYS A 108 2.53 -7.02 17.58
C LYS A 108 2.25 -7.03 16.08
N MET A 109 1.01 -6.72 15.69
CA MET A 109 0.60 -6.63 14.29
C MET A 109 1.42 -5.57 13.55
N LEU A 110 1.48 -4.34 14.05
CA LEU A 110 2.29 -3.25 13.47
C LEU A 110 3.78 -3.58 13.40
N LYS A 111 4.33 -4.18 14.47
CA LYS A 111 5.73 -4.65 14.45
C LYS A 111 5.95 -5.62 13.28
N ASN A 112 5.06 -6.58 13.11
CA ASN A 112 5.13 -7.55 12.01
C ASN A 112 4.94 -6.88 10.64
N THR A 113 4.00 -5.93 10.50
CA THR A 113 3.79 -5.17 9.26
C THR A 113 5.03 -4.41 8.82
N ILE A 114 5.82 -3.89 9.76
CA ILE A 114 7.05 -3.13 9.47
C ILE A 114 8.24 -4.07 9.23
N GLU A 115 8.39 -5.12 10.03
CA GLU A 115 9.53 -6.05 9.93
C GLU A 115 9.36 -7.13 8.84
N HIS A 116 8.12 -7.44 8.45
CA HIS A 116 7.74 -8.45 7.46
C HIS A 116 6.50 -7.99 6.66
N PRO A 117 6.62 -6.90 5.87
CA PRO A 117 5.50 -6.32 5.16
C PRO A 117 4.90 -7.30 4.14
N ALA A 118 3.57 -7.43 4.15
CA ALA A 118 2.79 -8.23 3.21
C ALA A 118 1.92 -7.31 2.34
N TYR A 119 1.78 -7.64 1.05
CA TYR A 119 1.10 -6.77 0.10
C TYR A 119 -0.36 -6.54 0.48
N GLU A 120 -1.04 -7.60 0.93
CA GLU A 120 -2.48 -7.63 1.19
C GLU A 120 -2.87 -6.73 2.37
N THR A 121 -2.03 -6.64 3.39
CA THR A 121 -2.40 -5.98 4.66
C THR A 121 -1.59 -4.72 4.97
N PHE A 122 -0.50 -4.44 4.25
CA PHE A 122 0.43 -3.37 4.60
C PHE A 122 -0.25 -2.01 4.79
N LEU A 123 -1.03 -1.54 3.81
CA LEU A 123 -1.71 -0.23 3.90
C LEU A 123 -2.82 -0.20 4.96
N GLU A 124 -3.45 -1.34 5.20
CA GLU A 124 -4.54 -1.46 6.16
C GLU A 124 -4.03 -1.41 7.60
N ASP A 125 -2.87 -2.01 7.86
CA ASP A 125 -2.33 -2.13 9.22
C ASP A 125 -1.47 -0.91 9.57
N ILE A 126 -0.72 -0.36 8.61
CA ILE A 126 0.22 0.74 8.87
C ILE A 126 -0.49 2.02 9.34
N ILE A 127 -1.80 2.16 9.08
CA ILE A 127 -2.61 3.29 9.56
C ILE A 127 -2.59 3.41 11.10
N PHE A 128 -2.42 2.30 11.81
CA PHE A 128 -2.34 2.30 13.27
C PHE A 128 -1.08 3.01 13.80
N LEU A 129 -0.09 3.31 12.95
CA LEU A 129 0.98 4.25 13.32
C LEU A 129 0.48 5.64 13.69
N LYS A 130 -0.74 6.04 13.30
CA LYS A 130 -1.36 7.29 13.79
C LYS A 130 -1.46 7.32 15.32
N ILE A 131 -1.71 6.17 15.94
CA ILE A 131 -2.14 6.07 17.34
C ILE A 131 -1.15 5.30 18.20
N ILE A 132 -0.33 4.45 17.61
CA ILE A 132 0.58 3.53 18.31
C ILE A 132 1.99 3.64 17.73
N THR A 133 3.00 3.52 18.60
CA THR A 133 4.40 3.37 18.19
C THR A 133 4.91 1.98 18.61
N PRO A 134 5.12 1.04 17.67
CA PRO A 134 5.66 -0.27 17.98
C PRO A 134 7.17 -0.19 18.29
N ARG A 135 7.65 -1.12 19.13
CA ARG A 135 9.08 -1.41 19.24
C ARG A 135 9.48 -2.35 18.10
N ILE A 136 10.40 -1.92 17.24
CA ILE A 136 10.82 -2.67 16.05
C ILE A 136 12.33 -2.91 16.07
N ASP A 137 12.77 -3.98 15.41
CA ASP A 137 14.16 -4.14 14.97
C ASP A 137 14.37 -3.29 13.70
N VAL A 138 14.98 -2.12 13.87
CA VAL A 138 15.20 -1.14 12.79
C VAL A 138 16.08 -1.65 11.66
N LYS A 139 17.07 -2.52 11.93
CA LYS A 139 17.95 -3.05 10.88
C LYS A 139 17.20 -4.04 10.02
N LYS A 140 16.48 -4.96 10.67
CA LYS A 140 15.63 -5.92 9.98
C LYS A 140 14.53 -5.22 9.18
N ALA A 141 13.84 -4.27 9.80
CA ALA A 141 12.80 -3.48 9.15
C ALA A 141 13.32 -2.71 7.93
N ALA A 142 14.52 -2.12 8.01
CA ALA A 142 15.13 -1.40 6.89
C ALA A 142 15.31 -2.29 5.66
N ILE A 143 15.85 -3.50 5.85
CA ILE A 143 16.05 -4.48 4.77
C ILE A 143 14.70 -4.90 4.21
N SER A 144 13.77 -5.31 5.07
CA SER A 144 12.45 -5.79 4.68
C SER A 144 11.64 -4.74 3.91
N LEU A 145 11.59 -3.49 4.39
CA LEU A 145 10.88 -2.40 3.73
C LEU A 145 11.52 -2.02 2.40
N THR A 146 12.86 -1.99 2.32
CA THR A 146 13.56 -1.70 1.05
C THR A 146 13.16 -2.72 -0.01
N ASN A 147 13.25 -4.01 0.32
CA ASN A 147 12.91 -5.10 -0.60
C ASN A 147 11.42 -5.11 -0.95
N PHE A 148 10.56 -4.79 0.02
CA PHE A 148 9.13 -4.67 -0.19
C PHE A 148 8.76 -3.55 -1.15
N PHE A 149 9.31 -2.34 -0.98
CA PHE A 149 9.03 -1.21 -1.88
C PHE A 149 9.66 -1.39 -3.25
N LEU A 150 10.80 -2.09 -3.36
CA LEU A 150 11.36 -2.50 -4.65
C LEU A 150 10.42 -3.43 -5.41
N LYS A 151 9.79 -4.38 -4.70
CA LYS A 151 8.85 -5.34 -5.29
C LYS A 151 7.49 -4.69 -5.58
N TYR A 152 7.02 -3.81 -4.71
CA TYR A 152 5.71 -3.16 -4.77
C TYR A 152 5.83 -1.64 -4.65
N PRO A 153 6.26 -0.94 -5.70
CA PRO A 153 6.50 0.51 -5.64
C PRO A 153 5.26 1.36 -5.35
N THR A 154 4.08 0.82 -5.60
CA THR A 154 2.78 1.45 -5.30
C THR A 154 2.50 1.55 -3.80
N MET A 155 3.16 0.74 -2.98
CA MET A 155 3.02 0.78 -1.53
C MET A 155 3.74 1.97 -0.90
N LEU A 156 4.68 2.60 -1.60
CA LEU A 156 5.39 3.79 -1.13
C LEU A 156 4.60 5.06 -1.46
N THR A 157 3.45 5.23 -0.79
CA THR A 157 2.52 6.35 -0.97
C THR A 157 2.90 7.55 -0.09
N PHE A 158 2.33 8.73 -0.38
CA PHE A 158 2.47 9.90 0.49
C PHE A 158 2.01 9.62 1.93
N ASN A 159 0.89 8.91 2.09
CA ASN A 159 0.35 8.55 3.40
C ASN A 159 1.37 7.72 4.21
N VAL A 160 2.03 6.75 3.58
CA VAL A 160 3.07 5.96 4.25
C VAL A 160 4.23 6.85 4.72
N ILE A 161 4.69 7.79 3.89
CA ILE A 161 5.72 8.75 4.32
C ILE A 161 5.27 9.53 5.57
N THR A 162 4.04 10.03 5.58
CA THR A 162 3.51 10.80 6.72
C THR A 162 3.37 9.98 7.99
N LEU A 163 2.95 8.72 7.89
CA LEU A 163 2.76 7.82 9.04
C LEU A 163 4.09 7.45 9.70
N PHE A 164 5.14 7.30 8.90
CA PHE A 164 6.49 7.05 9.40
C PHE A 164 7.20 8.33 9.86
N LYS A 165 6.70 9.52 9.53
CA LYS A 165 7.33 10.76 9.95
C LYS A 165 7.18 10.95 11.46
N GLU A 166 8.20 11.55 12.09
CA GLU A 166 8.18 11.95 13.51
C GLU A 166 7.96 10.80 14.51
N LYS A 167 8.17 9.53 14.10
CA LYS A 167 8.22 8.41 15.04
C LYS A 167 9.60 8.31 15.69
N PRO A 168 9.68 7.82 16.94
CA PRO A 168 10.95 7.62 17.63
C PRO A 168 11.97 6.81 16.83
N PHE A 169 11.52 5.80 16.08
CA PHE A 169 12.39 4.93 15.26
C PHE A 169 12.73 5.51 13.87
N SER A 170 12.12 6.62 13.45
CA SER A 170 12.15 7.06 12.03
C SER A 170 13.53 7.43 11.52
N LYS A 171 14.29 8.20 12.31
CA LYS A 171 15.64 8.65 11.93
C LYS A 171 16.58 7.46 11.75
N GLU A 172 16.55 6.55 12.71
CA GLU A 172 17.38 5.35 12.70
C GLU A 172 16.97 4.38 11.59
N LEU A 173 15.67 4.19 11.36
CA LEU A 173 15.16 3.40 10.24
C LEU A 173 15.61 3.99 8.89
N GLY A 174 15.44 5.30 8.69
CA GLY A 174 15.87 5.99 7.48
C GLY A 174 17.38 5.86 7.23
N PHE A 175 18.20 6.03 8.27
CA PHE A 175 19.64 5.77 8.19
C PHE A 175 19.95 4.33 7.75
N ASN A 176 19.32 3.33 8.37
CA ASN A 176 19.57 1.92 8.05
C ASN A 176 19.12 1.54 6.63
N ILE A 177 18.03 2.12 6.12
CA ILE A 177 17.63 1.94 4.72
C ILE A 177 18.69 2.51 3.78
N LEU A 178 19.15 3.73 4.02
CA LEU A 178 20.19 4.36 3.19
C LEU A 178 21.49 3.56 3.23
N ASN A 179 21.91 3.11 4.42
CA ASN A 179 23.08 2.27 4.59
C ASN A 179 22.96 0.95 3.83
N TYR A 180 21.79 0.28 3.92
CA TYR A 180 21.53 -0.96 3.18
C TYR A 180 21.61 -0.74 1.66
N ILE A 181 21.01 0.33 1.14
CA ILE A 181 21.09 0.65 -0.29
C ILE A 181 22.54 0.88 -0.73
N VAL A 182 23.33 1.63 0.04
CA VAL A 182 24.74 1.92 -0.27
C VAL A 182 25.58 0.65 -0.28
N GLN A 183 25.42 -0.21 0.73
CA GLN A 183 26.17 -1.47 0.85
C GLN A 183 25.88 -2.44 -0.29
N ASN A 184 24.68 -2.40 -0.88
CA ASN A 184 24.21 -3.35 -1.89
C ASN A 184 23.99 -2.69 -3.27
N ILE A 185 24.51 -1.48 -3.49
CA ILE A 185 24.23 -0.70 -4.72
C ILE A 185 24.61 -1.46 -6.00
N ASN A 186 25.66 -2.27 -5.93
CA ASN A 186 26.18 -3.07 -7.03
C ASN A 186 25.34 -4.33 -7.30
N GLU A 187 24.50 -4.75 -6.37
CA GLU A 187 23.61 -5.90 -6.53
C GLU A 187 22.32 -5.52 -7.26
N PHE A 188 21.86 -4.28 -7.09
CA PHE A 188 20.67 -3.80 -7.78
C PHE A 188 20.87 -3.70 -9.30
N SER A 189 19.78 -3.93 -10.02
CA SER A 189 19.70 -3.71 -11.46
C SER A 189 19.40 -2.25 -11.79
N GLU A 190 19.91 -1.75 -12.91
CA GLU A 190 19.63 -0.39 -13.38
C GLU A 190 18.12 -0.11 -13.56
N LYS A 191 17.30 -1.14 -13.81
CA LYS A 191 15.83 -1.01 -13.89
C LYS A 191 15.21 -0.60 -12.56
N GLN A 192 15.84 -0.93 -11.43
CA GLN A 192 15.36 -0.62 -10.08
C GLN A 192 15.75 0.78 -9.60
N TYR A 193 16.70 1.45 -10.27
CA TYR A 193 17.25 2.74 -9.81
C TYR A 193 16.20 3.84 -9.61
N PRO A 194 15.17 4.00 -10.49
CA PRO A 194 14.09 4.96 -10.23
C PRO A 194 13.32 4.68 -8.93
N ILE A 195 13.08 3.41 -8.60
CA ILE A 195 12.40 3.03 -7.35
C ILE A 195 13.32 3.19 -6.15
N LEU A 196 14.60 2.81 -6.27
CA LEU A 196 15.60 3.06 -5.22
C LEU A 196 15.68 4.55 -4.88
N LYS A 197 15.64 5.44 -5.88
CA LYS A 197 15.62 6.88 -5.64
C LYS A 197 14.39 7.28 -4.82
N ARG A 198 13.21 6.75 -5.12
CA ARG A 198 12.00 6.99 -4.30
C ARG A 198 12.17 6.49 -2.86
N ILE A 199 12.81 5.34 -2.66
CA ILE A 199 13.10 4.81 -1.32
C ILE A 199 14.11 5.71 -0.60
N VAL A 200 15.14 6.21 -1.28
CA VAL A 200 16.07 7.21 -0.74
C VAL A 200 15.33 8.48 -0.31
N ASP A 201 14.43 9.00 -1.15
CA ASP A 201 13.60 10.17 -0.80
C ASP A 201 12.74 9.90 0.43
N PHE A 202 12.11 8.72 0.51
CA PHE A 202 11.36 8.30 1.68
C PHE A 202 12.22 8.31 2.94
N SER A 203 13.38 7.66 2.89
CA SER A 203 14.32 7.60 4.02
C SER A 203 14.76 8.98 4.48
N LYS A 204 15.03 9.90 3.56
CA LYS A 204 15.34 11.30 3.87
C LYS A 204 14.15 12.02 4.50
N LYS A 205 12.93 11.85 3.94
CA LYS A 205 11.71 12.49 4.44
C LYS A 205 11.30 12.05 5.84
N ILE A 206 11.61 10.81 6.23
CA ILE A 206 11.39 10.32 7.61
C ILE A 206 12.52 10.70 8.58
N GLY A 207 13.53 11.45 8.12
CA GLY A 207 14.61 12.00 8.95
C GLY A 207 15.93 11.23 8.91
N GLY A 208 16.07 10.24 8.02
CA GLY A 208 17.32 9.54 7.80
C GLY A 208 18.36 10.42 7.10
N THR A 209 19.60 10.37 7.59
CA THR A 209 20.73 11.10 7.01
C THR A 209 21.87 10.15 6.71
N TYR A 210 22.34 10.10 5.46
CA TYR A 210 23.50 9.31 5.07
C TYR A 210 24.19 9.98 3.88
N THR A 211 25.46 10.31 4.01
CA THR A 211 26.25 10.94 2.94
C THR A 211 27.06 9.87 2.23
N SER A 212 26.82 9.68 0.93
CA SER A 212 27.54 8.70 0.12
C SER A 212 27.55 9.13 -1.33
N LYS A 213 28.71 8.95 -1.99
CA LYS A 213 28.85 9.14 -3.43
C LYS A 213 27.87 8.27 -4.22
N TYR A 214 27.57 7.05 -3.74
CA TYR A 214 26.59 6.17 -4.37
C TYR A 214 25.17 6.73 -4.35
N ILE A 215 24.76 7.43 -3.28
CA ILE A 215 23.45 8.07 -3.21
C ILE A 215 23.38 9.25 -4.19
N GLN A 216 24.43 10.07 -4.23
CA GLN A 216 24.53 11.19 -5.18
C GLN A 216 24.51 10.70 -6.63
N ASP A 217 25.24 9.62 -6.92
CA ASP A 217 25.28 9.02 -8.26
C ASP A 217 23.92 8.41 -8.64
N LEU A 218 23.19 7.81 -7.70
CA LEU A 218 21.83 7.32 -7.95
C LEU A 218 20.86 8.45 -8.30
N GLU A 219 20.93 9.57 -7.57
CA GLU A 219 20.11 10.75 -7.84
C GLU A 219 20.43 11.35 -9.21
N LYS A 220 21.72 11.50 -9.52
CA LYS A 220 22.19 12.00 -10.80
C LYS A 220 21.83 11.06 -11.95
N TYR A 221 21.93 9.74 -11.75
CA TYR A 221 21.50 8.74 -12.72
C TYR A 221 20.03 8.93 -13.09
N VAL A 222 19.14 9.03 -12.09
CA VAL A 222 17.70 9.17 -12.35
C VAL A 222 17.38 10.52 -13.00
N GLN A 223 18.10 11.58 -12.63
CA GLN A 223 18.00 12.88 -13.32
C GLN A 223 18.39 12.75 -14.81
N ILE A 224 19.53 12.14 -15.11
CA ILE A 224 19.99 11.93 -16.50
C ILE A 224 18.99 11.06 -17.28
N LEU A 225 18.49 9.98 -16.67
CA LEU A 225 17.50 9.11 -17.28
C LEU A 225 16.25 9.90 -17.71
N ASN A 226 15.71 10.72 -16.81
CA ASN A 226 14.53 11.54 -17.08
C ASN A 226 14.79 12.55 -18.22
N ASN A 227 15.98 13.15 -18.26
CA ASN A 227 16.35 14.07 -19.34
C ASN A 227 16.40 13.36 -20.70
N LEU A 228 16.99 12.16 -20.74
CA LEU A 228 17.07 11.33 -21.96
C LEU A 228 15.71 10.84 -22.44
N GLU A 229 14.82 10.45 -21.52
CA GLU A 229 13.47 9.96 -21.85
C GLU A 229 12.54 11.09 -22.33
N ASN A 230 12.73 12.30 -21.83
CA ASN A 230 11.96 13.49 -22.25
C ASN A 230 12.59 14.25 -23.43
N SER A 231 13.67 13.73 -24.02
CA SER A 231 14.43 14.40 -25.10
C SER A 231 14.95 15.80 -24.75
N ASN A 232 15.11 16.10 -23.46
CA ASN A 232 15.68 17.35 -22.96
C ASN A 232 17.22 17.25 -22.91
N VAL A 233 17.85 17.16 -24.08
CA VAL A 233 19.32 17.04 -24.20
C VAL A 233 19.88 18.26 -24.91
N GLU A 234 20.37 19.23 -24.14
CA GLU A 234 20.98 20.45 -24.68
C GLU A 234 22.42 20.22 -25.16
N ASN A 235 23.21 19.42 -24.42
CA ASN A 235 24.61 19.14 -24.75
C ASN A 235 24.98 17.67 -24.49
N ILE A 236 25.08 16.90 -25.58
CA ILE A 236 25.38 15.46 -25.56
C ILE A 236 26.78 15.16 -25.00
N ASN A 237 27.77 16.01 -25.26
CA ASN A 237 29.13 15.78 -24.80
C ASN A 237 29.25 15.96 -23.29
N LEU A 238 28.60 16.99 -22.75
CA LEU A 238 28.48 17.18 -21.31
C LEU A 238 27.75 16.00 -20.66
N LEU A 239 26.62 15.57 -21.23
CA LEU A 239 25.85 14.42 -20.74
C LEU A 239 26.70 13.13 -20.69
N LYS A 240 27.48 12.85 -21.74
CA LYS A 240 28.39 11.69 -21.76
C LYS A 240 29.45 11.78 -20.67
N SER A 241 30.01 12.96 -20.41
CA SER A 241 30.95 13.18 -19.31
C SER A 241 30.28 12.91 -17.96
N GLU A 242 29.07 13.42 -17.74
CA GLU A 242 28.31 13.16 -16.51
C GLU A 242 28.03 11.68 -16.30
N ILE A 243 27.63 10.96 -17.34
CA ILE A 243 27.43 9.50 -17.30
C ILE A 243 28.76 8.80 -16.94
N ASN A 244 29.87 9.18 -17.59
CA ASN A 244 31.17 8.57 -17.34
C ASN A 244 31.67 8.78 -15.90
N ASN A 245 31.25 9.86 -15.23
CA ASN A 245 31.61 10.15 -13.85
C ASN A 245 30.80 9.37 -12.80
N LEU A 246 29.74 8.66 -13.20
CA LEU A 246 28.97 7.81 -12.28
C LEU A 246 29.75 6.54 -11.91
N THR A 247 29.78 6.22 -10.62
CA THR A 247 30.44 5.02 -10.07
C THR A 247 29.55 3.77 -10.10
N ILE A 248 28.24 3.95 -10.27
CA ILE A 248 27.23 2.87 -10.35
C ILE A 248 27.06 2.35 -11.78
N LYS A 249 26.34 1.24 -11.94
CA LYS A 249 26.01 0.66 -13.26
C LYS A 249 25.29 1.70 -14.12
N LYS A 250 25.68 1.78 -15.40
CA LYS A 250 25.26 2.87 -16.31
C LYS A 250 25.09 2.45 -17.75
N ASN A 251 25.01 1.15 -18.01
CA ASN A 251 24.92 0.60 -19.36
C ASN A 251 23.63 1.04 -20.06
N ARG A 252 22.52 1.16 -19.30
CA ARG A 252 21.26 1.69 -19.84
C ARG A 252 21.40 3.16 -20.24
N LEU A 253 22.07 3.99 -19.45
CA LEU A 253 22.27 5.40 -19.81
C LEU A 253 23.16 5.55 -21.05
N ILE A 254 24.24 4.77 -21.14
CA ILE A 254 25.13 4.77 -22.30
C ILE A 254 24.35 4.41 -23.57
N SER A 255 23.61 3.29 -23.56
CA SER A 255 22.82 2.86 -24.73
C SER A 255 21.70 3.85 -25.11
N LEU A 256 21.11 4.56 -24.15
CA LEU A 256 20.15 5.62 -24.43
C LEU A 256 20.80 6.87 -25.03
N ALA A 257 21.97 7.27 -24.53
CA ALA A 257 22.71 8.44 -25.00
C ALA A 257 23.28 8.26 -26.43
N GLU A 258 23.60 7.01 -26.83
CA GLU A 258 24.04 6.70 -28.20
C GLU A 258 23.02 7.10 -29.26
N LYS A 259 21.72 7.00 -28.95
CA LYS A 259 20.64 7.42 -29.87
C LYS A 259 20.69 8.89 -30.27
N TYR A 260 21.29 9.72 -29.42
CA TYR A 260 21.43 11.16 -29.62
C TYR A 260 22.76 11.54 -30.26
N SER A 261 23.69 10.60 -30.44
CA SER A 261 24.95 10.89 -31.13
C SER A 261 24.70 11.00 -32.64
N PRO A 262 25.28 11.99 -33.35
CA PRO A 262 25.20 12.04 -34.80
C PRO A 262 25.78 10.76 -35.40
N LYS A 263 24.98 10.03 -36.18
CA LYS A 263 25.42 8.79 -36.85
C LYS A 263 26.59 9.09 -37.78
N ALA A 264 27.70 8.37 -37.62
CA ALA A 264 28.65 8.19 -38.71
C ALA A 264 27.96 7.34 -39.80
N THR A 265 27.91 7.88 -41.01
CA THR A 265 27.26 7.30 -42.18
C THR A 265 28.06 6.11 -42.72
N THR A 266 27.41 4.97 -42.99
CA THR A 266 27.81 3.96 -43.98
C THR A 266 26.56 3.14 -44.38
N PRO A 267 26.50 2.58 -45.61
CA PRO A 267 25.30 2.58 -46.46
C PRO A 267 24.34 1.41 -46.21
N LEU A 268 23.05 1.68 -46.39
CA LEU A 268 21.98 0.68 -46.47
C LEU A 268 22.00 -0.01 -47.84
N LEU A 269 22.13 -1.34 -47.85
CA LEU A 269 21.68 -2.21 -48.95
C LEU A 269 20.23 -2.63 -48.67
N THR A 270 19.35 -2.33 -49.61
CA THR A 270 17.95 -2.82 -49.68
C THR A 270 17.88 -4.29 -50.06
N PRO A 271 16.75 -4.97 -49.74
CA PRO A 271 16.05 -5.65 -50.83
C PRO A 271 14.51 -5.48 -50.86
N GLN A 272 14.07 -5.32 -52.11
CA GLN A 272 12.83 -5.66 -52.83
C GLN A 272 11.54 -6.09 -52.10
N LYS A 273 10.45 -5.44 -52.55
CA LYS A 273 9.06 -5.87 -52.52
C LYS A 273 8.78 -6.76 -53.74
N ASP A 274 8.16 -7.91 -53.50
CA ASP A 274 7.34 -8.59 -54.51
C ASP A 274 5.86 -8.48 -54.13
N LYS A 275 5.04 -8.21 -55.15
CA LYS A 275 3.58 -8.33 -55.12
C LYS A 275 3.23 -9.67 -55.75
N GLU A 276 2.26 -10.39 -55.18
CA GLU A 276 1.23 -10.98 -56.02
C GLU A 276 -0.08 -11.25 -55.27
N ASN A 277 -1.16 -11.13 -56.05
CA ASN A 277 -2.57 -11.12 -55.69
C ASN A 277 -3.13 -12.55 -55.48
N GLN A 278 -4.22 -12.68 -54.72
CA GLN A 278 -5.58 -12.89 -55.27
C GLN A 278 -6.56 -13.25 -54.15
N VAL A 279 -7.64 -12.47 -54.09
CA VAL A 279 -8.77 -12.61 -53.17
C VAL A 279 -9.77 -13.60 -53.74
N LYS A 280 -10.10 -14.63 -52.97
CA LYS A 280 -11.23 -15.53 -53.23
C LYS A 280 -12.37 -15.13 -52.29
N HIS A 281 -13.47 -14.65 -52.87
CA HIS A 281 -14.62 -14.12 -52.14
C HIS A 281 -15.46 -15.27 -51.57
N SER A 282 -15.61 -15.34 -50.25
CA SER A 282 -16.65 -16.13 -49.59
C SER A 282 -17.29 -15.30 -48.47
N ASN A 283 -18.58 -14.98 -48.65
CA ASN A 283 -19.51 -14.36 -47.69
C ASN A 283 -18.93 -13.28 -46.74
N ASN A 284 -18.34 -12.24 -47.33
CA ASN A 284 -17.76 -11.11 -46.61
C ASN A 284 -18.79 -10.20 -45.91
N ILE A 285 -20.09 -10.31 -46.21
CA ILE A 285 -21.09 -9.36 -45.67
C ILE A 285 -21.17 -9.48 -44.14
N LEU A 286 -21.14 -10.69 -43.58
CA LEU A 286 -21.19 -10.89 -42.13
C LEU A 286 -19.89 -10.44 -41.43
N ILE A 287 -18.74 -10.65 -42.08
CA ILE A 287 -17.43 -10.18 -41.60
C ILE A 287 -17.34 -8.65 -41.66
N ILE A 288 -17.83 -8.03 -42.74
CA ILE A 288 -17.90 -6.57 -42.88
C ILE A 288 -18.85 -5.99 -41.84
N LEU A 289 -20.02 -6.61 -41.60
CA LEU A 289 -20.96 -6.20 -40.57
C LEU A 289 -20.34 -6.31 -39.16
N LEU A 290 -19.59 -7.39 -38.90
CA LEU A 290 -18.84 -7.58 -37.66
C LEU A 290 -17.73 -6.54 -37.51
N PHE A 291 -17.03 -6.18 -38.60
CA PHE A 291 -16.01 -5.14 -38.60
C PHE A 291 -16.60 -3.75 -38.34
N ILE A 292 -17.75 -3.44 -38.92
CA ILE A 292 -18.51 -2.21 -38.67
C ILE A 292 -18.97 -2.16 -37.21
N LEU A 293 -19.46 -3.27 -36.66
CA LEU A 293 -19.83 -3.38 -35.25
C LEU A 293 -18.62 -3.21 -34.33
N LEU A 294 -17.47 -3.81 -34.69
CA LEU A 294 -16.22 -3.64 -33.97
C LEU A 294 -15.77 -2.17 -33.99
N ILE A 295 -15.84 -1.50 -35.13
CA ILE A 295 -15.53 -0.06 -35.26
C ILE A 295 -16.46 0.77 -34.38
N LEU A 296 -17.75 0.45 -34.36
CA LEU A 296 -18.74 1.12 -33.52
C LEU A 296 -18.40 0.94 -32.02
N ILE A 297 -18.04 -0.27 -31.60
CA ILE A 297 -17.62 -0.60 -30.24
C ILE A 297 -16.33 0.16 -29.87
N PHE A 298 -15.32 0.18 -30.75
CA PHE A 298 -14.06 0.89 -30.53
C PHE A 298 -14.21 2.43 -30.54
N SER A 299 -15.33 2.95 -31.07
CA SER A 299 -15.65 4.37 -31.02
C SER A 299 -15.85 4.86 -29.58
N PHE A 300 -16.36 3.99 -28.69
CA PHE A 300 -16.59 4.33 -27.28
C PHE A 300 -15.28 4.44 -26.51
N ARG A 301 -15.06 5.61 -25.90
CA ARG A 301 -13.83 5.94 -25.16
C ARG A 301 -13.58 4.98 -23.99
N ILE A 302 -14.64 4.53 -23.31
CA ILE A 302 -14.54 3.59 -22.19
C ILE A 302 -14.06 2.21 -22.64
N ILE A 303 -14.54 1.73 -23.79
CA ILE A 303 -14.17 0.43 -24.35
C ILE A 303 -12.70 0.46 -24.79
N ARG A 304 -12.30 1.55 -25.45
CA ARG A 304 -10.90 1.78 -25.84
C ARG A 304 -9.95 1.86 -24.64
N PHE A 305 -10.38 2.50 -23.54
CA PHE A 305 -9.62 2.53 -22.30
C PHE A 305 -9.35 1.12 -21.78
N TYR A 306 -10.39 0.30 -21.61
CA TYR A 306 -10.22 -1.07 -21.09
C TYR A 306 -9.33 -1.92 -21.99
N ILE A 307 -9.45 -1.78 -23.32
CA ILE A 307 -8.57 -2.46 -24.26
C ILE A 307 -7.11 -2.07 -24.03
N PHE A 308 -6.79 -0.77 -24.04
CA PHE A 308 -5.40 -0.32 -23.82
C PHE A 308 -4.86 -0.73 -22.45
N TYR A 309 -5.71 -0.71 -21.42
CA TYR A 309 -5.34 -1.13 -20.08
C TYR A 309 -5.02 -2.63 -20.02
N SER A 310 -5.87 -3.48 -20.59
CA SER A 310 -5.67 -4.94 -20.65
C SER A 310 -4.44 -5.35 -21.47
N PHE A 311 -4.09 -4.60 -22.52
CA PHE A 311 -2.88 -4.81 -23.30
C PHE A 311 -1.60 -4.21 -22.66
N GLY A 312 -1.70 -3.61 -21.48
CA GLY A 312 -0.55 -3.02 -20.77
C GLY A 312 -0.02 -1.72 -21.40
N LEU A 313 -0.78 -1.10 -22.31
CA LEU A 313 -0.46 0.19 -22.95
C LEU A 313 -0.85 1.35 -22.04
N LYS A 314 -0.21 1.42 -20.87
CA LYS A 314 -0.62 2.27 -19.73
C LYS A 314 -0.69 3.76 -20.06
N THR A 315 0.26 4.28 -20.84
CA THR A 315 0.27 5.69 -21.27
C THR A 315 -0.93 6.03 -22.17
N LEU A 316 -1.31 5.13 -23.09
CA LEU A 316 -2.49 5.29 -23.94
C LEU A 316 -3.79 5.11 -23.15
N ALA A 317 -3.81 4.19 -22.19
CA ALA A 317 -4.93 4.02 -21.28
C ALA A 317 -5.18 5.29 -20.48
N ALA A 318 -4.15 5.87 -19.85
CA ALA A 318 -4.24 7.12 -19.09
C ALA A 318 -4.71 8.30 -19.96
N LYS A 319 -4.11 8.50 -21.14
CA LYS A 319 -4.54 9.56 -22.09
C LYS A 319 -5.97 9.38 -22.59
N THR A 320 -6.42 8.14 -22.76
CA THR A 320 -7.80 7.84 -23.17
C THR A 320 -8.78 8.09 -22.04
N TYR A 321 -8.40 7.72 -20.81
CA TYR A 321 -9.20 7.95 -19.61
C TYR A 321 -9.30 9.44 -19.26
N LYS A 322 -8.26 10.24 -19.51
CA LYS A 322 -8.32 11.72 -19.40
C LYS A 322 -9.52 12.32 -20.14
N LYS A 323 -9.74 11.88 -21.38
CA LYS A 323 -10.89 12.31 -22.21
C LYS A 323 -12.26 11.86 -21.68
N ILE A 324 -12.29 10.95 -20.72
CA ILE A 324 -13.49 10.53 -19.99
C ILE A 324 -13.70 11.47 -18.80
N VAL A 325 -12.63 11.80 -18.05
CA VAL A 325 -12.66 12.76 -16.94
C VAL A 325 -13.04 14.17 -17.41
N GLU A 326 -12.54 14.61 -18.57
CA GLU A 326 -12.90 15.91 -19.18
C GLU A 326 -14.42 16.10 -19.40
N LYS A 327 -15.21 15.02 -19.47
CA LYS A 327 -16.67 15.09 -19.60
C LYS A 327 -17.39 15.28 -18.27
N ASP A 328 -16.71 15.05 -17.16
CA ASP A 328 -17.25 15.17 -15.81
C ASP A 328 -16.17 15.73 -14.86
N PRO A 329 -15.83 17.03 -14.99
CA PRO A 329 -14.65 17.62 -14.37
C PRO A 329 -14.72 17.82 -12.85
N MET A 330 -15.87 17.52 -12.23
CA MET A 330 -16.06 17.67 -10.78
C MET A 330 -16.10 16.32 -10.05
N ASN A 331 -15.94 15.22 -10.79
CA ASN A 331 -16.04 13.88 -10.23
C ASN A 331 -14.71 13.43 -9.63
N GLU A 332 -14.65 13.47 -8.29
CA GLU A 332 -13.45 13.13 -7.54
C GLU A 332 -12.91 11.73 -7.87
N GLU A 333 -13.77 10.71 -7.95
CA GLU A 333 -13.36 9.33 -8.19
C GLU A 333 -12.70 9.17 -9.56
N LYS A 334 -13.18 9.89 -10.57
CA LYS A 334 -12.60 9.89 -11.92
C LYS A 334 -11.23 10.55 -11.94
N HIS A 335 -11.05 11.65 -11.21
CA HIS A 335 -9.75 12.30 -11.05
C HIS A 335 -8.76 11.40 -10.29
N LEU A 336 -9.23 10.71 -9.24
CA LEU A 336 -8.40 9.75 -8.49
C LEU A 336 -7.96 8.59 -9.39
N LYS A 337 -8.89 8.03 -10.16
CA LYS A 337 -8.58 6.94 -11.09
C LYS A 337 -7.61 7.38 -12.18
N LEU A 338 -7.75 8.62 -12.68
CA LEU A 338 -6.82 9.18 -13.65
C LEU A 338 -5.42 9.37 -13.06
N ALA A 339 -5.32 9.87 -11.82
CA ALA A 339 -4.05 9.99 -11.11
C ALA A 339 -3.33 8.64 -10.96
N GLN A 340 -4.05 7.60 -10.56
CA GLN A 340 -3.52 6.22 -10.47
C GLN A 340 -3.06 5.69 -11.84
N LEU A 341 -3.85 5.92 -12.90
CA LEU A 341 -3.47 5.51 -14.25
C LEU A 341 -2.21 6.24 -14.73
N TYR A 342 -2.05 7.52 -14.38
CA TYR A 342 -0.83 8.27 -14.63
C TYR A 342 0.36 7.70 -13.85
N GLU A 343 0.21 7.34 -12.58
CA GLU A 343 1.26 6.67 -11.81
C GLU A 343 1.67 5.33 -12.43
N GLU A 344 0.69 4.50 -12.80
CA GLU A 344 0.94 3.22 -13.44
C GLU A 344 1.65 3.36 -14.78
N ALA A 345 1.37 4.46 -15.51
CA ALA A 345 2.00 4.83 -16.77
C ALA A 345 3.37 5.53 -16.61
N GLY A 346 3.81 5.82 -15.38
CA GLY A 346 5.05 6.57 -15.10
C GLY A 346 4.95 8.08 -15.32
N MET A 347 3.75 8.61 -15.51
CA MET A 347 3.43 10.03 -15.76
C MET A 347 3.19 10.76 -14.44
N TYR A 348 4.23 10.83 -13.60
CA TYR A 348 4.07 11.26 -12.20
C TYR A 348 3.73 12.75 -12.02
N TYR A 349 4.10 13.60 -12.97
CA TYR A 349 3.75 15.03 -12.91
C TYR A 349 2.24 15.21 -13.09
N GLU A 350 1.68 14.56 -14.10
CA GLU A 350 0.25 14.57 -14.38
C GLU A 350 -0.53 13.90 -13.24
N ALA A 351 -0.01 12.82 -12.65
CA ALA A 351 -0.60 12.24 -11.45
C ALA A 351 -0.69 13.25 -10.29
N LEU A 352 0.39 14.00 -10.05
CA LEU A 352 0.43 15.02 -9.00
C LEU A 352 -0.54 16.18 -9.26
N GLU A 353 -0.68 16.62 -10.51
CA GLU A 353 -1.67 17.63 -10.90
C GLU A 353 -3.10 17.18 -10.58
N GLU A 354 -3.43 15.93 -10.91
CA GLU A 354 -4.74 15.36 -10.62
C GLU A 354 -4.99 15.25 -9.11
N TYR A 355 -4.00 14.83 -8.32
CA TYR A 355 -4.12 14.82 -6.85
C TYR A 355 -4.33 16.21 -6.25
N ASN A 356 -3.65 17.22 -6.78
CA ASN A 356 -3.85 18.60 -6.36
C ASN A 356 -5.24 19.13 -6.76
N LEU A 357 -5.78 18.66 -7.89
CA LEU A 357 -7.13 19.00 -8.34
C LEU A 357 -8.18 18.38 -7.41
N ILE A 358 -8.05 17.10 -7.05
CA ILE A 358 -8.89 16.44 -6.04
C ILE A 358 -8.91 17.22 -4.72
N LYS A 359 -7.75 17.67 -4.25
CA LYS A 359 -7.66 18.47 -3.02
C LYS A 359 -8.43 19.79 -3.12
N ARG A 360 -8.43 20.44 -4.29
CA ARG A 360 -9.19 21.67 -4.55
C ARG A 360 -10.70 21.44 -4.64
N LEU A 361 -11.13 20.27 -5.11
CA LEU A 361 -12.56 19.91 -5.17
C LEU A 361 -13.20 19.67 -3.79
N LYS A 362 -12.39 19.43 -2.75
CA LYS A 362 -12.85 19.18 -1.37
C LYS A 362 -13.01 20.44 -0.51
N ILE A 363 -12.60 21.59 -1.02
CA ILE A 363 -12.75 22.91 -0.39
C ILE A 363 -13.95 23.57 -1.06
#